data_AF-A0A448XST4-F1
#
_entry.id   AF-A0A448XST4-F1
#
_cell.length_a   1.000
_cell.length_b   1.000
_cell.length_c   1.000
_cell.angle_alpha   90.00
_cell.angle_beta   90.00
_cell.angle_gamma   90.00
#
_symmetry.space_group_name_H-M   'P 1'
#
loop_
_entity.id
_entity.type
_entity.pdbx_description
1 polymer ?
#
loop_
_entity_poly.entity_id
_entity_poly.type
_entity_poly.pdbx_seq_one_letter_code
_entity_poly.pdbx_strand_id
1 'polypeptide(L)'
;MGERFRRLFSGPLARLLNVSVHPSRIHGRGLFALRFFRPDEMVAEYTGEVIRNAVCEAREVRYRRAGVDCYMFRLDSSLVIDATYAGNAARFINHSCQV
;
A
#
# COMPACT_ATOMS: atom_id res chain seq x y z
N MET A 1 10.33 -23.19 22.47
CA MET A 1 10.22 -22.41 21.23
C MET A 1 9.57 -21.06 21.54
N GLY A 2 10.21 -19.99 21.98
CA GLY A 2 11.59 -19.67 22.31
C GLY A 2 11.57 -18.17 22.61
N GLU A 3 11.89 -17.77 23.85
CA GLU A 3 11.89 -16.39 24.35
C GLU A 3 12.86 -15.43 23.62
N ARG A 4 13.51 -15.94 22.55
CA ARG A 4 14.48 -15.26 21.71
C ARG A 4 13.87 -14.30 20.67
N PHE A 5 12.58 -14.42 20.35
CA PHE A 5 11.92 -13.52 19.39
C PHE A 5 11.47 -12.18 19.98
N ARG A 6 11.38 -12.06 21.32
CA ARG A 6 10.94 -10.81 21.97
C ARG A 6 12.03 -9.75 22.11
N ARG A 7 13.31 -10.09 21.90
CA ARG A 7 14.44 -9.15 22.09
C ARG A 7 15.02 -8.57 20.80
N LEU A 8 14.48 -8.89 19.63
CA LEU A 8 14.97 -8.34 18.35
C LEU A 8 14.23 -7.05 17.90
N PHE A 9 13.19 -6.62 18.62
CA PHE A 9 12.33 -5.49 18.22
C PHE A 9 12.26 -4.36 19.26
N SER A 10 13.28 -4.15 20.08
CA SER A 10 13.32 -3.08 21.10
C SER A 10 14.12 -1.84 20.70
N GLY A 11 14.63 -1.78 19.47
CA GLY A 11 15.39 -0.63 18.96
C GLY A 11 14.50 0.47 18.35
N PRO A 12 14.90 1.75 18.38
CA PRO A 12 14.16 2.85 17.75
C PRO A 12 13.98 2.69 16.23
N LEU A 13 14.88 1.95 15.54
CA LEU A 13 14.76 1.63 14.11
C LEU A 13 13.68 0.57 13.80
N ALA A 14 13.40 -0.34 14.73
CA ALA A 14 12.30 -1.30 14.59
C ALA A 14 10.92 -0.62 14.68
N ARG A 15 10.85 0.58 15.28
CA ARG A 15 9.65 1.42 15.28
C ARG A 15 9.40 2.18 13.97
N LEU A 16 10.37 2.20 13.03
CA LEU A 16 10.24 2.97 11.78
C LEU A 16 9.59 2.17 10.64
N LEU A 17 9.59 0.84 10.69
CA LEU A 17 9.00 0.00 9.64
C LEU A 17 7.86 -0.84 10.20
N ASN A 18 6.64 -0.31 10.07
CA ASN A 18 5.39 -0.95 10.46
C ASN A 18 5.00 -2.12 9.53
N VAL A 19 5.42 -2.04 8.26
CA VAL A 19 5.03 -2.93 7.17
C VAL A 19 6.20 -3.20 6.21
N SER A 20 6.12 -4.29 5.45
CA SER A 20 7.08 -4.65 4.39
C SER A 20 6.37 -5.22 3.16
N VAL A 21 7.03 -5.17 2.01
CA VAL A 21 6.50 -5.71 0.75
C VAL A 21 7.20 -7.03 0.40
N HIS A 22 6.41 -8.09 0.16
CA HIS A 22 6.91 -9.40 -0.22
C HIS A 22 6.05 -10.03 -1.32
N PRO A 23 6.52 -11.08 -2.03
CA PRO A 23 5.66 -11.85 -2.93
C PRO A 23 4.39 -12.34 -2.22
N SER A 24 3.23 -12.19 -2.86
CA SER A 24 1.94 -12.56 -2.29
C SER A 24 1.30 -13.71 -3.07
N ARG A 25 0.57 -14.56 -2.35
CA ARG A 25 -0.23 -15.64 -2.95
C ARG A 25 -1.52 -15.14 -3.60
N ILE A 26 -1.94 -13.91 -3.33
CA ILE A 26 -3.16 -13.31 -3.89
C ILE A 26 -2.84 -12.74 -5.28
N HIS A 27 -1.89 -11.81 -5.35
CA HIS A 27 -1.45 -11.19 -6.59
C HIS A 27 -0.04 -10.62 -6.42
N GLY A 28 0.86 -10.89 -7.37
CA GLY A 28 2.21 -10.32 -7.48
C GLY A 28 2.93 -10.12 -6.13
N ARG A 29 2.92 -8.88 -5.65
CA ARG A 29 3.46 -8.48 -4.34
C ARG A 29 2.32 -8.02 -3.42
N GLY A 30 2.51 -8.23 -2.12
CA GLY A 30 1.59 -7.78 -1.07
C GLY A 30 2.30 -7.02 0.04
N LEU A 31 1.53 -6.26 0.82
CA LEU A 31 1.97 -5.59 2.03
C LEU A 31 1.73 -6.47 3.27
N PHE A 32 2.77 -6.67 4.08
CA PHE A 32 2.76 -7.53 5.25
C PHE A 32 3.08 -6.72 6.52
N ALA A 33 2.36 -7.00 7.59
CA ALA A 33 2.62 -6.40 8.89
C ALA A 33 3.91 -6.98 9.50
N LEU A 34 4.82 -6.10 9.94
CA LEU A 34 6.05 -6.49 10.65
C LEU A 34 5.85 -6.50 12.17
N ARG A 35 4.73 -5.97 12.64
CA ARG A 35 4.33 -5.96 14.03
C ARG A 35 2.83 -6.22 14.16
N PHE A 36 2.40 -6.47 15.38
CA PHE A 36 0.99 -6.43 15.72
C PHE A 36 0.45 -4.99 15.67
N PHE A 37 -0.74 -4.83 15.10
CA PHE A 37 -1.53 -3.58 15.15
C PHE A 37 -2.75 -3.80 16.02
N ARG A 38 -3.07 -2.82 16.85
CA ARG A 38 -4.33 -2.83 17.61
C ARG A 38 -5.50 -2.49 16.67
N PRO A 39 -6.74 -2.88 17.02
CA PRO A 39 -7.93 -2.33 16.37
C PRO A 39 -7.88 -0.79 16.36
N ASP A 40 -8.36 -0.20 15.27
CA ASP A 40 -8.39 1.25 15.00
C ASP A 40 -7.01 1.94 14.90
N GLU A 41 -5.91 1.17 14.94
CA GLU A 41 -4.57 1.71 14.75
C GLU A 41 -4.27 1.97 13.28
N MET A 42 -3.77 3.17 12.97
CA MET A 42 -3.34 3.51 11.62
C MET A 42 -2.16 2.63 11.17
N VAL A 43 -2.33 1.94 10.05
CA VAL A 43 -1.32 1.04 9.48
C VAL A 43 -0.35 1.81 8.59
N ALA A 44 -0.88 2.50 7.58
CA ALA A 44 -0.12 3.30 6.62
C ALA A 44 -1.02 4.31 5.92
N GLU A 45 -0.44 5.44 5.52
CA GLU A 45 -1.07 6.38 4.59
C GLU A 45 -0.90 5.88 3.14
N TYR A 46 -1.91 6.07 2.29
CA TYR A 46 -1.79 5.80 0.85
C TYR A 46 -1.31 7.06 0.12
N THR A 47 -0.01 7.13 -0.20
CA THR A 47 0.55 8.34 -0.83
C THR A 47 0.74 8.19 -2.33
N GLY A 48 0.58 9.30 -3.04
CA GLY A 48 0.89 9.42 -4.46
C GLY A 48 0.59 10.82 -4.99
N GLU A 49 0.55 10.98 -6.31
CA GLU A 49 0.22 12.27 -6.94
C GLU A 49 -1.29 12.55 -6.84
N VAL A 50 -1.68 13.70 -6.31
CA VAL A 50 -3.09 14.12 -6.30
C VAL A 50 -3.45 14.73 -7.64
N ILE A 51 -4.37 14.09 -8.36
CA ILE A 51 -4.80 14.46 -9.70
C ILE A 51 -6.33 14.62 -9.77
N ARG A 52 -6.79 15.35 -10.78
CA ARG A 52 -8.23 15.49 -11.10
C ARG A 52 -8.75 14.28 -11.88
N ASN A 53 -10.06 14.02 -11.82
CA ASN A 53 -10.71 12.92 -12.57
C ASN A 53 -10.37 12.88 -14.06
N ALA A 54 -10.39 14.02 -14.77
CA ALA A 54 -10.07 14.05 -16.19
C ALA A 54 -8.64 13.55 -16.49
N VAL A 55 -7.69 13.78 -15.57
CA VAL A 55 -6.32 13.28 -15.68
C VAL A 55 -6.27 11.79 -15.36
N CYS A 56 -7.00 11.34 -14.34
CA CYS A 56 -7.16 9.93 -13.97
C CYS A 56 -7.64 9.09 -15.17
N GLU A 57 -8.73 9.50 -15.82
CA GLU A 57 -9.30 8.79 -16.98
C GLU A 57 -8.30 8.69 -18.15
N ALA A 58 -7.62 9.80 -18.47
CA ALA A 58 -6.60 9.81 -19.52
C ALA A 58 -5.40 8.89 -19.19
N ARG A 59 -4.96 8.87 -17.93
CA ARG A 59 -3.87 8.00 -17.47
C ARG A 59 -4.27 6.54 -17.46
N GLU A 60 -5.49 6.20 -17.06
CA GLU A 60 -5.99 4.82 -17.05
C GLU A 60 -5.95 4.20 -18.45
N VAL A 61 -6.42 4.93 -19.48
CA VAL A 61 -6.34 4.47 -20.88
C VAL A 61 -4.88 4.26 -21.31
N ARG A 62 -3.98 5.16 -20.92
CA ARG A 62 -2.54 5.05 -21.23
C ARG A 62 -1.91 3.83 -20.56
N TYR A 63 -2.17 3.60 -19.27
CA TYR A 63 -1.57 2.51 -18.50
C TYR A 63 -2.08 1.15 -19.01
N ARG A 64 -3.38 1.05 -19.30
CA ARG A 64 -3.97 -0.14 -19.93
C ARG A 64 -3.32 -0.48 -21.26
N ARG A 65 -3.10 0.51 -22.14
CA ARG A 65 -2.41 0.31 -23.43
C ARG A 65 -0.95 -0.10 -23.27
N ALA A 66 -0.29 0.36 -22.21
CA ALA A 66 1.10 0.01 -21.91
C ALA A 66 1.25 -1.32 -21.14
N GLY A 67 0.14 -1.96 -20.72
CA GLY A 67 0.19 -3.17 -19.90
C GLY A 67 0.75 -2.92 -18.48
N VAL A 68 0.55 -1.71 -17.95
CA VAL A 68 1.01 -1.31 -16.61
C VAL A 68 -0.17 -1.36 -15.64
N ASP A 69 0.06 -1.93 -14.46
CA ASP A 69 -0.91 -1.93 -13.36
C ASP A 69 -1.27 -0.48 -12.96
N CYS A 70 -2.55 -0.24 -12.73
CA CYS A 70 -3.07 1.06 -12.32
C CYS A 70 -3.24 1.10 -10.79
N TYR A 71 -2.56 2.03 -10.13
CA TYR A 71 -2.66 2.21 -8.67
C TYR A 71 -3.31 3.57 -8.37
N MET A 72 -4.63 3.62 -8.41
CA MET A 72 -5.40 4.84 -8.21
C MET A 72 -6.41 4.69 -7.07
N PHE A 73 -6.46 5.68 -6.17
CA PHE A 73 -7.37 5.71 -5.04
C PHE A 73 -8.20 6.99 -5.06
N ARG A 74 -9.53 6.87 -5.07
CA ARG A 74 -10.43 8.02 -5.11
C ARG A 74 -10.57 8.63 -3.72
N LEU A 75 -10.31 9.94 -3.60
CA LEU A 75 -10.57 10.71 -2.38
C LEU A 75 -12.00 11.22 -2.35
N ASP A 76 -12.44 11.83 -3.45
CA ASP A 76 -13.79 12.37 -3.61
C ASP A 76 -14.25 12.37 -5.09
N SER A 77 -15.32 13.10 -5.40
CA SER A 77 -15.88 13.20 -6.75
C SER A 77 -14.99 13.95 -7.74
N SER A 78 -13.92 14.58 -7.30
CA SER A 78 -13.03 15.44 -8.09
C SER A 78 -11.55 15.05 -8.03
N LEU A 79 -11.10 14.49 -6.91
CA LEU A 79 -9.70 14.17 -6.62
C LEU A 79 -9.44 12.66 -6.51
N VAL A 80 -8.30 12.26 -7.07
CA VAL A 80 -7.78 10.89 -7.08
C VAL A 80 -6.29 10.94 -6.75
N ILE A 81 -5.81 10.01 -5.92
CA ILE A 81 -4.38 9.77 -5.70
C ILE A 81 -3.92 8.73 -6.72
N ASP A 82 -2.92 9.07 -7.53
CA ASP A 82 -2.24 8.15 -8.45
C ASP A 82 -0.87 7.76 -7.89
N ALA A 83 -0.75 6.50 -7.46
CA ALA A 83 0.45 5.90 -6.90
C ALA A 83 1.21 5.01 -7.92
N THR A 84 0.84 5.09 -9.20
CA THR A 84 1.37 4.19 -10.25
C THR A 84 2.88 4.37 -10.42
N TYR A 85 3.34 5.63 -10.51
CA TYR A 85 4.76 5.96 -10.66
C TYR A 85 5.37 6.72 -9.48
N ALA A 86 4.56 7.38 -8.65
CA ALA A 86 5.01 8.11 -7.47
C ALA A 86 4.09 7.76 -6.30
N GLY A 87 4.60 7.05 -5.29
CA GLY A 87 3.83 6.62 -4.13
C GLY A 87 4.66 5.80 -3.15
N ASN A 88 4.04 5.25 -2.12
CA ASN A 88 4.71 4.43 -1.11
C ASN A 88 4.33 2.93 -1.18
N ALA A 89 4.73 2.17 -0.17
CA ALA A 89 4.47 0.72 -0.10
C ALA A 89 2.97 0.36 0.01
N ALA A 90 2.09 1.30 0.40
CA ALA A 90 0.66 1.05 0.59
C ALA A 90 -0.05 0.66 -0.72
N ARG A 91 0.53 0.98 -1.89
CA ARG A 91 0.00 0.52 -3.19
C ARG A 91 -0.01 -1.01 -3.36
N PHE A 92 0.73 -1.75 -2.52
CA PHE A 92 0.74 -3.22 -2.51
C PHE A 92 -0.24 -3.84 -1.52
N ILE A 93 -1.18 -3.07 -0.97
CA ILE A 93 -2.30 -3.65 -0.21
C ILE A 93 -3.24 -4.34 -1.22
N ASN A 94 -3.33 -5.66 -1.11
CA ASN A 94 -4.21 -6.44 -1.97
C ASN A 94 -5.68 -6.34 -1.51
N HIS A 95 -6.60 -6.52 -2.45
CA HIS A 95 -8.03 -6.61 -2.17
C HIS A 95 -8.41 -8.00 -1.63
N SER A 96 -9.33 -8.04 -0.67
CA SER A 96 -9.98 -9.26 -0.15
C SER A 96 -11.44 -8.95 0.18
N CYS A 97 -12.35 -9.87 -0.12
CA CYS A 97 -13.77 -9.75 0.22
C CYS A 97 -14.12 -10.30 1.61
N GLN A 98 -13.16 -10.87 2.33
CA GLN A 98 -13.39 -11.37 3.68
C GLN A 98 -13.51 -10.19 4.66
N VAL A 99 -14.67 -10.11 5.30
CA VAL A 99 -14.98 -9.17 6.41
C VAL A 99 -14.83 -9.86 7.75
#